data_AF-A0A401ZIG6-F1
#
_entry.id   AF-A0A401ZIG6-F1
#
_cell.length_a   1.000
_cell.length_b   1.000
_cell.length_c   1.000
_cell.angle_alpha   90.00
_cell.angle_beta   90.00
_cell.angle_gamma   90.00
#
_symmetry.space_group_name_H-M   'P 1'
#
loop_
_entity.id
_entity.type
_entity.pdbx_description
1 polymer ?
#
loop_
_entity_poly.entity_id
_entity_poly.type
_entity_poly.pdbx_seq_one_letter_code
_entity_poly.pdbx_strand_id
1 'polypeptide(L)'
;MKSLYEHLNHRLDQIVSSSQLSEQHQDSFQQSASDERIDELIVLARRIREAEAVQASSDFARMLERRVLRHHAELKIQQRDKKSSLFSLFRTRFAFRTVTIFCFLFILASTSTLVMAAQVTNPDNPFYVIKHWEQNVQLSLAGNDENQITLNLQFAHERLNTLSSLTSANQASAYRQTLADLGQNISIATSIVDGLPAGTQHDHLARELASFKGNTIHVLRSLLGKLAIPERLATTDELANLGDKVPHIDSAILQLPVHPNDKAIIRFTGNNIDPEAHLLIDGQMVDASGYVQHGNIIFMIDWYGRSYPHSLGIINPDDTTAQTAVISIQNSDTKSNQGDNNGDQSGNKPTVTPSANGNKPTVTPSANGNKPTVTPSANGNKPTATPSANGNKPTATPPARR
;
A
#
# COMPACT_ATOMS: atom_id res chain seq x y z
N MET A 1 -26.97 2.00 36.43
CA MET A 1 -25.55 2.36 36.22
C MET A 1 -25.43 2.97 34.83
N LYS A 2 -25.08 4.25 34.72
CA LYS A 2 -24.87 4.90 33.41
C LYS A 2 -23.62 4.33 32.77
N SER A 3 -23.64 4.12 31.45
CA SER A 3 -22.48 3.56 30.75
C SER A 3 -21.30 4.55 30.82
N LEU A 4 -20.08 4.03 30.86
CA LEU A 4 -18.85 4.86 30.86
C LEU A 4 -18.84 5.87 29.69
N TYR A 5 -19.51 5.52 28.59
CA TYR A 5 -19.75 6.37 27.44
C TYR A 5 -20.64 7.59 27.72
N GLU A 6 -21.74 7.42 28.47
CA GLU A 6 -22.59 8.55 28.88
C GLU A 6 -21.87 9.50 29.83
N HIS A 7 -20.96 8.98 30.66
CA HIS A 7 -20.16 9.80 31.57
C HIS A 7 -19.15 10.66 30.82
N LEU A 8 -18.54 10.11 29.75
CA LEU A 8 -17.61 10.84 28.89
C LEU A 8 -18.30 11.91 28.06
N ASN A 9 -19.46 11.60 27.48
CA ASN A 9 -20.25 12.58 26.71
C ASN A 9 -20.72 13.73 27.60
N HIS A 10 -21.21 13.44 28.81
CA HIS A 10 -21.62 14.47 29.76
C HIS A 10 -20.44 15.37 30.17
N ARG A 11 -19.22 14.81 30.27
CA ARG A 11 -18.03 15.60 30.63
C ARG A 11 -17.59 16.51 29.48
N LEU A 12 -17.73 16.06 28.24
CA LEU A 12 -17.46 16.85 27.03
C LEU A 12 -18.43 18.03 26.89
N ASP A 13 -19.73 17.80 27.10
CA ASP A 13 -20.74 18.88 27.04
C ASP A 13 -20.51 19.93 28.15
N GLN A 14 -20.00 19.51 29.31
CA GLN A 14 -19.68 20.40 30.42
C GLN A 14 -18.47 21.29 30.13
N ILE A 15 -17.46 20.78 29.40
CA ILE A 15 -16.27 21.54 28.99
C ILE A 15 -16.59 22.54 27.87
N VAL A 16 -17.46 22.15 26.92
CA VAL A 16 -17.90 23.07 25.87
C VAL A 16 -18.73 24.21 26.47
N SER A 17 -19.60 23.89 27.44
CA SER A 17 -20.42 24.90 28.14
C SER A 17 -19.60 25.84 29.02
N SER A 18 -18.50 25.36 29.64
CA SER A 18 -17.61 26.22 30.43
C SER A 18 -16.72 27.13 29.56
N SER A 19 -16.40 26.70 28.34
CA SER A 19 -15.64 27.51 27.39
C SER A 19 -16.42 28.72 26.87
N GLN A 20 -17.75 28.61 26.71
CA GLN A 20 -18.61 29.73 26.29
C GLN A 20 -18.87 30.76 27.39
N LEU A 21 -18.76 30.38 28.66
CA LEU A 21 -18.95 31.30 29.79
C LEU A 21 -17.68 32.08 30.18
N SER A 22 -16.51 31.67 29.67
CA SER A 22 -15.23 32.31 30.01
C SER A 22 -14.78 33.41 29.03
N GLU A 23 -15.52 33.67 27.96
CA GLU A 23 -15.17 34.72 26.98
C GLU A 23 -15.53 36.15 27.41
N GLN A 24 -16.12 36.35 28.59
CA GLN A 24 -16.60 37.69 29.00
C GLN A 24 -15.78 38.40 30.08
N HIS A 25 -14.72 37.82 30.63
CA HIS A 25 -13.81 38.52 31.57
C HIS A 25 -12.39 37.97 31.46
N GLN A 26 -11.54 38.57 30.61
CA GLN A 26 -10.11 38.68 30.90
C GLN A 26 -9.42 39.65 29.94
N ASP A 27 -9.30 40.88 30.42
CA ASP A 27 -8.25 41.81 30.02
C ASP A 27 -7.15 41.68 31.10
N SER A 28 -5.88 41.67 30.68
CA SER A 28 -4.66 41.55 31.49
C SER A 28 -4.41 40.21 32.21
N PHE A 29 -3.72 39.27 31.55
CA PHE A 29 -2.70 38.31 32.06
C PHE A 29 -2.51 37.22 30.99
N GLN A 30 -1.94 37.59 29.84
CA GLN A 30 -1.87 36.72 28.66
C GLN A 30 -0.43 36.62 28.15
N GLN A 31 0.40 35.89 28.90
CA GLN A 31 1.67 35.42 28.35
C GLN A 31 2.16 34.11 28.96
N SER A 32 1.77 33.77 30.20
CA SER A 32 2.20 32.52 30.83
C SER A 32 1.25 31.33 30.64
N ALA A 33 -0.03 31.56 30.28
CA ALA A 33 -1.02 30.49 30.09
C ALA A 33 -1.03 29.89 28.66
N SER A 34 -0.40 30.58 27.71
CA SER A 34 -0.32 30.13 26.32
C SER A 34 0.67 28.97 26.16
N ASP A 35 1.77 28.98 26.91
CA ASP A 35 2.79 27.92 26.86
C ASP A 35 2.29 26.61 27.47
N GLU A 36 1.54 26.67 28.57
CA GLU A 36 0.98 25.47 29.22
C GLU A 36 -0.05 24.77 28.31
N ARG A 37 -0.83 25.54 27.55
CA ARG A 37 -1.80 25.00 26.59
C ARG A 37 -1.13 24.41 25.34
N ILE A 38 -0.01 24.99 24.91
CA ILE A 38 0.80 24.44 23.82
C ILE A 38 1.48 23.15 24.28
N ASP A 39 1.99 23.09 25.50
CA ASP A 39 2.57 21.89 26.08
C ASP A 39 1.54 20.77 26.25
N GLU A 40 0.31 21.08 26.67
CA GLU A 40 -0.79 20.10 26.72
C GLU A 40 -1.14 19.54 25.32
N LEU A 41 -1.17 20.40 24.30
CA LEU A 41 -1.42 19.99 22.92
C LEU A 41 -0.29 19.13 22.36
N ILE A 42 0.97 19.43 22.70
CA ILE A 42 2.15 18.65 22.30
C ILE A 42 2.14 17.28 22.99
N VAL A 43 1.79 17.20 24.27
CA VAL A 43 1.65 15.94 25.01
C VAL A 43 0.51 15.10 24.44
N LEU A 44 -0.62 15.72 24.08
CA LEU A 44 -1.75 15.03 23.45
C LEU A 44 -1.37 14.50 22.07
N ALA A 45 -0.70 15.29 21.24
CA ALA A 45 -0.23 14.88 19.92
C ALA A 45 0.77 13.72 19.99
N ARG A 46 1.69 13.74 20.97
CA ARG A 46 2.64 12.66 21.20
C ARG A 46 1.93 11.38 21.66
N ARG A 47 0.94 11.49 22.54
CA ARG A 47 0.14 10.35 23.01
C ARG A 47 -0.75 9.74 21.91
N ILE A 48 -1.28 10.55 20.99
CA ILE A 48 -2.01 10.06 19.81
C ILE A 48 -1.05 9.36 18.83
N ARG A 49 0.20 9.81 18.72
CA ARG A 49 1.22 9.22 17.85
C ARG A 49 1.78 7.89 18.39
N GLU A 50 1.89 7.75 19.70
CA GLU A 50 2.32 6.52 20.39
C GLU A 50 1.20 5.47 20.46
N ALA A 51 -0.07 5.89 20.36
CA ALA A 51 -1.20 4.99 20.20
C ALA A 51 -1.27 4.50 18.74
N GLU A 52 -0.50 3.45 18.41
CA GLU A 52 -0.55 2.76 17.12
C GLU A 52 -2.00 2.51 16.65
N ALA A 53 -2.28 2.95 15.42
CA ALA A 53 -3.45 2.61 14.60
C ALA A 53 -4.80 2.62 15.34
N VAL A 54 -5.27 3.79 15.77
CA VAL A 54 -6.71 4.01 15.96
C VAL A 54 -7.36 4.02 14.57
N GLN A 55 -7.63 2.83 14.02
CA GLN A 55 -8.64 2.69 12.99
C GLN A 55 -9.94 3.19 13.60
N ALA A 56 -10.43 4.34 13.15
CA ALA A 56 -11.76 4.79 13.49
C ALA A 56 -12.71 3.65 13.19
N SER A 57 -13.40 3.14 14.22
CA SER A 57 -14.33 2.03 14.04
C SER A 57 -15.31 2.40 12.92
N SER A 58 -15.68 1.44 12.09
CA SER A 58 -16.62 1.68 10.97
C SER A 58 -17.91 2.37 11.44
N ASP A 59 -18.27 2.16 12.71
CA ASP A 59 -19.42 2.79 13.33
C ASP A 59 -19.18 4.27 13.66
N PHE A 60 -17.97 4.65 14.09
CA PHE A 60 -17.62 6.06 14.26
C PHE A 60 -17.62 6.80 12.92
N ALA A 61 -17.06 6.21 11.86
CA ALA A 61 -17.07 6.79 10.51
C ALA A 61 -18.50 7.02 10.01
N ARG A 62 -19.39 6.02 10.13
CA ARG A 62 -20.82 6.18 9.79
C ARG A 62 -21.53 7.22 10.65
N MET A 63 -21.15 7.34 11.93
CA MET A 63 -21.77 8.30 12.84
C MET A 63 -21.32 9.73 12.52
N LEU A 64 -20.06 9.91 12.15
CA LEU A 64 -19.52 11.18 11.65
C LEU A 64 -20.20 11.58 10.34
N GLU A 65 -20.31 10.66 9.38
CA GLU A 65 -21.01 10.87 8.12
C GLU A 65 -22.48 11.30 8.34
N ARG A 66 -23.22 10.58 9.20
CA ARG A 66 -24.60 10.96 9.57
C ARG A 66 -24.68 12.34 10.21
N ARG A 67 -23.69 12.72 11.03
CA ARG A 67 -23.67 14.02 11.70
C ARG A 67 -23.36 15.15 10.72
N VAL A 68 -22.41 14.96 9.80
CA VAL A 68 -22.10 15.92 8.73
C VAL A 68 -23.31 16.10 7.79
N LEU A 69 -23.96 15.01 7.37
CA LEU A 69 -25.14 15.07 6.52
C LEU A 69 -26.33 15.78 7.21
N ARG A 70 -26.58 15.53 8.50
CA ARG A 70 -27.59 16.28 9.26
C ARG A 70 -27.25 17.75 9.34
N HIS A 71 -26.01 18.10 9.67
CA HIS A 71 -25.61 19.49 9.76
C HIS A 71 -25.76 20.21 8.41
N HIS A 72 -25.48 19.52 7.30
CA HIS A 72 -25.66 20.09 5.96
C HIS A 72 -27.13 20.23 5.57
N ALA A 73 -28.00 19.29 5.98
CA ALA A 73 -29.44 19.40 5.81
C ALA A 73 -30.04 20.54 6.65
N GLU A 74 -29.59 20.71 7.90
CA GLU A 74 -30.00 21.82 8.77
C GLU A 74 -29.57 23.18 8.22
N LEU A 75 -28.36 23.28 7.65
CA LEU A 75 -27.91 24.50 6.97
C LEU A 75 -28.76 24.82 5.73
N LYS A 76 -29.19 23.81 4.96
CA LYS A 76 -30.11 24.02 3.82
C LYS A 76 -31.51 24.47 4.26
N ILE A 77 -32.01 23.98 5.39
CA ILE A 77 -33.31 24.40 5.93
C ILE A 77 -33.23 25.85 6.44
N GLN A 78 -32.16 26.21 7.18
CA GLN A 78 -31.94 27.59 7.61
C GLN A 78 -31.75 28.57 6.44
N GLN A 79 -31.18 28.13 5.31
CA GLN A 79 -31.09 28.93 4.09
C GLN A 79 -32.44 29.10 3.37
N ARG A 80 -33.39 28.19 3.56
CA ARG A 80 -34.71 28.26 2.94
C ARG A 80 -35.65 29.19 3.71
N ASP A 81 -35.57 29.21 5.04
CA ASP A 81 -36.39 30.09 5.89
C ASP A 81 -35.90 31.54 5.90
N LYS A 82 -34.64 31.81 5.54
CA LYS A 82 -34.13 33.19 5.40
C LYS A 82 -34.48 33.87 4.07
N LYS A 83 -35.12 33.17 3.11
CA LYS A 83 -35.43 33.76 1.78
C LYS A 83 -36.77 34.48 1.66
N SER A 84 -37.66 34.45 2.66
CA SER A 84 -38.94 35.18 2.60
C SER A 84 -38.97 36.52 3.36
N SER A 85 -37.91 36.88 4.08
CA SER A 85 -37.85 38.10 4.93
C SER A 85 -36.77 39.11 4.50
N LEU A 86 -36.17 38.96 3.31
CA LEU A 86 -35.06 39.80 2.86
C LEU A 86 -35.46 40.97 1.95
N PHE A 87 -36.75 41.23 1.72
CA PHE A 87 -37.17 42.35 0.88
C PHE A 87 -37.33 43.70 1.60
N SER A 88 -37.19 43.78 2.94
CA SER A 88 -37.33 45.04 3.68
C SER A 88 -36.02 45.67 4.18
N LEU A 89 -34.87 45.00 4.02
CA LEU A 89 -33.57 45.47 4.53
C LEU A 89 -32.55 45.88 3.44
N PHE A 90 -33.01 46.03 2.19
CA PHE A 90 -32.19 46.47 1.04
C PHE A 90 -31.92 47.98 0.98
N ARG A 91 -31.60 48.62 2.11
CA ARG A 91 -31.20 50.04 2.10
C ARG A 91 -29.87 50.37 2.77
N THR A 92 -29.18 49.41 3.39
CA THR A 92 -27.92 49.70 4.10
C THR A 92 -26.86 48.58 3.99
N ARG A 93 -26.49 48.12 2.78
CA ARG A 93 -25.39 47.14 2.62
C ARG A 93 -24.51 47.32 1.37
N PHE A 94 -23.92 48.50 1.18
CA PHE A 94 -22.77 48.63 0.26
C PHE A 94 -21.45 48.16 0.90
N ALA A 95 -21.31 48.24 2.24
CA ALA A 95 -20.07 47.89 2.94
C ALA A 95 -19.86 46.38 3.19
N PHE A 96 -20.91 45.56 3.22
CA PHE A 96 -20.76 44.11 3.48
C PHE A 96 -20.36 43.31 2.24
N ARG A 97 -20.63 43.82 1.03
CA ARG A 97 -20.22 43.19 -0.24
C ARG A 97 -18.71 43.31 -0.46
N THR A 98 -18.10 44.44 -0.09
CA THR A 98 -16.65 44.59 -0.18
C THR A 98 -15.93 43.67 0.78
N VAL A 99 -16.38 43.51 2.03
CA VAL A 99 -15.72 42.62 3.00
C VAL A 99 -15.78 41.14 2.58
N THR A 100 -16.89 40.67 2.01
CA THR A 100 -16.99 39.29 1.54
C THR A 100 -16.17 39.04 0.28
N ILE A 101 -16.13 39.99 -0.65
CA ILE A 101 -15.27 39.92 -1.84
C ILE A 101 -13.79 40.01 -1.44
N PHE A 102 -13.42 40.87 -0.50
CA PHE A 102 -12.06 40.95 0.03
C PHE A 102 -11.70 39.69 0.80
N CYS A 103 -12.61 39.08 1.56
CA CYS A 103 -12.34 37.82 2.25
C CYS A 103 -12.14 36.67 1.25
N PHE A 104 -12.96 36.57 0.19
CA PHE A 104 -12.76 35.60 -0.88
C PHE A 104 -11.47 35.87 -1.68
N LEU A 105 -11.15 37.12 -1.98
CA LEU A 105 -9.88 37.51 -2.61
C LEU A 105 -8.70 37.26 -1.69
N PHE A 106 -8.84 37.42 -0.37
CA PHE A 106 -7.78 37.12 0.58
C PHE A 106 -7.58 35.61 0.71
N ILE A 107 -8.65 34.82 0.66
CA ILE A 107 -8.56 33.34 0.59
C ILE A 107 -7.92 32.92 -0.75
N LEU A 108 -8.29 33.53 -1.88
CA LEU A 108 -7.69 33.27 -3.20
C LEU A 108 -6.26 33.83 -3.36
N ALA A 109 -5.88 34.88 -2.63
CA ALA A 109 -4.54 35.46 -2.65
C ALA A 109 -3.61 34.77 -1.65
N SER A 110 -4.13 34.32 -0.50
CA SER A 110 -3.38 33.52 0.48
C SER A 110 -3.13 32.09 0.00
N THR A 111 -3.98 31.54 -0.88
CA THR A 111 -3.63 30.30 -1.60
C THR A 111 -2.45 30.50 -2.55
N SER A 112 -2.19 31.72 -3.05
CA SER A 112 -1.09 31.99 -3.98
C SER A 112 0.29 32.08 -3.30
N THR A 113 0.37 32.44 -2.01
CA THR A 113 1.65 32.52 -1.29
C THR A 113 2.04 31.21 -0.57
N LEU A 114 1.12 30.26 -0.41
CA LEU A 114 1.43 28.92 0.13
C LEU A 114 2.11 27.98 -0.89
N VAL A 115 2.11 28.33 -2.18
CA VAL A 115 2.71 27.51 -3.25
C VAL A 115 4.23 27.36 -3.09
N MET A 116 4.92 28.27 -2.41
CA MET A 116 6.37 28.20 -2.20
C MET A 116 6.78 27.31 -1.00
N ALA A 117 5.89 27.04 -0.05
CA ALA A 117 6.16 26.10 1.05
C ALA A 117 5.65 24.67 0.75
N ALA A 118 4.81 24.51 -0.28
CA ALA A 118 4.24 23.22 -0.69
C ALA A 118 5.16 22.37 -1.59
N GLN A 119 6.37 22.83 -1.90
CA GLN A 119 7.36 22.02 -2.63
C GLN A 119 7.91 20.84 -1.81
N VAL A 120 7.53 20.71 -0.53
CA VAL A 120 7.87 19.53 0.25
C VAL A 120 6.91 18.39 -0.12
N THR A 121 7.17 17.78 -1.28
CA THR A 121 6.44 16.62 -1.83
C THR A 121 6.77 15.31 -1.12
N ASN A 122 7.56 15.36 -0.04
CA ASN A 122 7.97 14.16 0.67
C ASN A 122 6.76 13.53 1.39
N PRO A 123 6.43 12.25 1.11
CA PRO A 123 5.40 11.47 1.80
C PRO A 123 5.54 11.43 3.33
N ASP A 124 6.75 11.62 3.86
CA ASP A 124 6.99 11.65 5.31
C ASP A 124 6.55 12.99 5.95
N ASN A 125 6.12 13.97 5.14
CA ASN A 125 5.62 15.25 5.62
C ASN A 125 4.09 15.19 5.85
N PRO A 126 3.55 15.64 7.00
CA PRO A 126 2.10 15.72 7.22
C PRO A 126 1.33 16.52 6.16
N PHE A 127 1.98 17.47 5.48
CA PHE A 127 1.38 18.22 4.37
C PHE A 127 1.11 17.36 3.13
N TYR A 128 1.70 16.16 3.03
CA TYR A 128 1.45 15.22 1.95
C TYR A 128 -0.02 14.82 1.85
N VAL A 129 -0.66 14.57 3.00
CA VAL A 129 -2.08 14.23 3.07
C VAL A 129 -2.96 15.37 2.54
N ILE A 130 -2.57 16.62 2.83
CA ILE A 130 -3.27 17.81 2.35
C ILE A 130 -3.12 17.95 0.83
N LYS A 131 -1.93 17.73 0.28
CA LYS A 131 -1.72 17.72 -1.18
C LYS A 131 -2.59 16.67 -1.86
N HIS A 132 -2.65 15.45 -1.33
CA HIS A 132 -3.52 14.39 -1.88
C HIS A 132 -5.01 14.74 -1.81
N TRP A 133 -5.45 15.36 -0.72
CA TRP A 133 -6.82 15.85 -0.62
C TRP A 133 -7.11 16.92 -1.68
N GLU A 134 -6.20 17.87 -1.86
CA GLU A 134 -6.33 18.90 -2.91
C GLU A 134 -6.42 18.26 -4.31
N GLN A 135 -5.55 17.29 -4.61
CA GLN A 135 -5.57 16.56 -5.89
C GLN A 135 -6.91 15.84 -6.12
N ASN A 136 -7.44 15.18 -5.10
CA ASN A 136 -8.75 14.52 -5.17
C ASN A 136 -9.89 15.52 -5.39
N VAL A 137 -9.83 16.71 -4.74
CA VAL A 137 -10.81 17.77 -4.96
C VAL A 137 -10.73 18.29 -6.41
N GLN A 138 -9.53 18.55 -6.92
CA GLN A 138 -9.33 18.98 -8.30
C GLN A 138 -9.89 17.97 -9.31
N LEU A 139 -9.64 16.67 -9.08
CA LEU A 139 -10.20 15.58 -9.91
C LEU A 139 -11.73 15.55 -9.86
N SER A 140 -12.32 15.72 -8.67
CA SER A 140 -13.79 15.74 -8.53
C SER A 140 -14.46 16.93 -9.22
N LEU A 141 -13.72 18.03 -9.41
CA LEU A 141 -14.20 19.24 -10.07
C LEU A 141 -13.97 19.22 -11.60
N ALA A 142 -13.06 18.39 -12.09
CA ALA A 142 -12.88 18.12 -13.51
C ALA A 142 -14.07 17.31 -14.03
N GLY A 143 -15.18 18.00 -14.32
CA GLY A 143 -16.46 17.40 -14.71
C GLY A 143 -16.49 16.68 -16.07
N ASN A 144 -15.34 16.44 -16.70
CA ASN A 144 -15.21 15.70 -17.95
C ASN A 144 -14.04 14.71 -17.84
N ASP A 145 -14.22 13.50 -18.37
CA ASP A 145 -13.26 12.38 -18.35
C ASP A 145 -11.91 12.77 -18.97
N GLU A 146 -11.92 13.58 -20.02
CA GLU A 146 -10.70 14.11 -20.65
C GLU A 146 -9.83 14.92 -19.68
N ASN A 147 -10.45 15.85 -18.93
CA ASN A 147 -9.75 16.66 -17.96
C ASN A 147 -9.22 15.80 -16.80
N GLN A 148 -9.98 14.77 -16.41
CA GLN A 148 -9.53 13.82 -15.39
C GLN A 148 -8.32 13.02 -15.85
N ILE A 149 -8.29 12.53 -17.09
CA ILE A 149 -7.13 11.82 -17.63
C ILE A 149 -5.91 12.73 -17.65
N THR A 150 -6.05 13.94 -18.19
CA THR A 150 -4.94 14.92 -18.26
C THR A 150 -4.39 15.24 -16.86
N LEU A 151 -5.25 15.45 -15.86
CA LEU A 151 -4.83 15.68 -14.48
C LEU A 151 -4.13 14.46 -13.87
N ASN A 152 -4.66 13.24 -14.06
CA ASN A 152 -4.03 12.02 -13.57
C ASN A 152 -2.64 11.80 -14.21
N LEU A 153 -2.50 12.06 -15.52
CA LEU A 153 -1.21 11.98 -16.22
C LEU A 153 -0.23 13.05 -15.71
N GLN A 154 -0.70 14.27 -15.45
CA GLN A 154 0.12 15.32 -14.84
C GLN A 154 0.62 14.90 -13.45
N PHE A 155 -0.27 14.40 -12.58
CA PHE A 155 0.13 13.92 -11.27
C PHE A 155 1.08 12.73 -11.37
N ALA A 156 0.84 11.79 -12.29
CA ALA A 156 1.76 10.70 -12.54
C ALA A 156 3.15 11.20 -12.96
N HIS A 157 3.23 12.22 -13.84
CA HIS A 157 4.50 12.83 -14.23
C HIS A 157 5.23 13.47 -13.04
N GLU A 158 4.51 14.19 -12.17
CA GLU A 158 5.09 14.73 -10.93
C GLU A 158 5.63 13.63 -10.00
N ARG A 159 4.88 12.53 -9.83
CA ARG A 159 5.32 11.40 -9.00
C ARG A 159 6.56 10.72 -9.59
N LEU A 160 6.59 10.52 -10.91
CA LEU A 160 7.74 9.95 -11.60
C LEU A 160 9.00 10.81 -11.42
N ASN A 161 8.86 12.13 -11.57
CA ASN A 161 9.97 13.06 -11.32
C ASN A 161 10.43 13.01 -9.85
N THR A 162 9.49 12.90 -8.91
CA THR A 162 9.80 12.78 -7.47
C THR A 162 10.58 11.49 -7.17
N LEU A 163 10.21 10.34 -7.76
CA LEU A 163 10.92 9.06 -7.56
C LEU A 163 12.41 9.14 -7.87
N SER A 164 12.79 9.91 -8.90
CA SER A 164 14.21 10.09 -9.26
C SER A 164 15.06 10.73 -8.17
N SER A 165 14.43 11.49 -7.26
CA SER A 165 15.07 12.12 -6.10
C SER A 165 15.04 11.26 -4.84
N LEU A 166 14.23 10.19 -4.81
CA LEU A 166 13.97 9.36 -3.62
C LEU A 166 14.77 8.04 -3.61
N THR A 167 15.89 7.95 -4.33
CA THR A 167 16.64 6.69 -4.47
C THR A 167 17.53 6.36 -3.26
N SER A 168 17.60 7.22 -2.24
CA SER A 168 18.45 6.98 -1.08
C SER A 168 17.77 6.07 -0.04
N ALA A 169 18.57 5.22 0.63
CA ALA A 169 18.06 4.21 1.57
C ALA A 169 17.24 4.79 2.74
N ASN A 170 17.49 6.04 3.15
CA ASN A 170 16.73 6.73 4.19
C ASN A 170 15.33 7.19 3.76
N GLN A 171 14.99 7.06 2.48
CA GLN A 171 13.71 7.48 1.90
C GLN A 171 12.91 6.29 1.35
N ALA A 172 13.21 5.07 1.81
CA ALA A 172 12.56 3.85 1.35
C ALA A 172 11.02 3.88 1.49
N SER A 173 10.48 4.39 2.60
CA SER A 173 9.03 4.55 2.80
C SER A 173 8.42 5.51 1.78
N ALA A 174 9.03 6.68 1.64
CA ALA A 174 8.63 7.73 0.71
C ALA A 174 8.68 7.24 -0.76
N TYR A 175 9.74 6.52 -1.14
CA TYR A 175 9.88 5.92 -2.47
C TYR A 175 8.72 4.97 -2.76
N ARG A 176 8.47 4.00 -1.87
CA ARG A 176 7.40 3.00 -2.06
C ARG A 176 6.02 3.63 -2.12
N GLN A 177 5.73 4.62 -1.28
CA GLN A 177 4.45 5.34 -1.32
C GLN A 177 4.29 6.10 -2.64
N THR A 178 5.33 6.81 -3.08
CA THR A 178 5.30 7.58 -4.34
C THR A 178 5.13 6.65 -5.54
N LEU A 179 5.74 5.47 -5.50
CA LEU A 179 5.62 4.44 -6.54
C LEU A 179 4.19 3.87 -6.59
N ALA A 180 3.60 3.57 -5.44
CA ALA A 180 2.20 3.12 -5.36
C ALA A 180 1.23 4.18 -5.90
N ASP A 181 1.44 5.45 -5.53
CA ASP A 181 0.61 6.57 -6.02
C ASP A 181 0.76 6.78 -7.53
N LEU A 182 1.97 6.59 -8.08
CA LEU A 182 2.23 6.59 -9.52
C LEU A 182 1.41 5.49 -10.22
N GLY A 183 1.51 4.25 -9.74
CA GLY A 183 0.79 3.12 -10.32
C GLY A 183 -0.74 3.30 -10.25
N GLN A 184 -1.24 3.83 -9.14
CA GLN A 184 -2.66 4.17 -9.00
C GLN A 184 -3.14 5.19 -10.04
N ASN A 185 -2.39 6.29 -10.23
CA ASN A 185 -2.75 7.33 -11.21
C ASN A 185 -2.75 6.77 -12.65
N ILE A 186 -1.79 5.91 -12.99
CA ILE A 186 -1.72 5.24 -14.31
C ILE A 186 -2.90 4.27 -14.49
N SER A 187 -3.25 3.51 -13.45
CA SER A 187 -4.37 2.57 -13.48
C SER A 187 -5.71 3.28 -13.65
N ILE A 188 -5.93 4.38 -12.93
CA ILE A 188 -7.13 5.22 -13.08
C ILE A 188 -7.20 5.79 -14.49
N ALA A 189 -6.12 6.40 -14.99
CA ALA A 189 -6.09 6.94 -16.35
C ALA A 189 -6.37 5.85 -17.41
N THR A 190 -5.83 4.64 -17.23
CA THR A 190 -6.09 3.49 -18.11
C THR A 190 -7.57 3.11 -18.10
N SER A 191 -8.17 2.97 -16.91
CA SER A 191 -9.58 2.62 -16.75
C SER A 191 -10.53 3.64 -17.40
N ILE A 192 -10.24 4.95 -17.26
CA ILE A 192 -11.04 6.00 -17.89
C ILE A 192 -10.90 5.91 -19.42
N VAL A 193 -9.67 5.78 -19.96
CA VAL A 193 -9.44 5.64 -21.41
C VAL A 193 -10.19 4.42 -21.96
N ASP A 194 -10.07 3.26 -21.31
CA ASP A 194 -10.75 2.02 -21.75
C ASP A 194 -12.29 2.12 -21.68
N GLY A 195 -12.81 3.01 -20.83
CA GLY A 195 -14.25 3.30 -20.71
C GLY A 195 -14.78 4.30 -21.74
N LEU A 196 -13.92 5.03 -22.45
CA LEU A 196 -14.35 6.00 -23.46
C LEU A 196 -14.84 5.28 -24.74
N PRO A 197 -15.87 5.81 -25.41
CA PRO A 197 -16.31 5.27 -26.69
C PRO A 197 -15.21 5.44 -27.75
N ALA A 198 -15.07 4.44 -28.61
CA ALA A 198 -14.12 4.48 -29.72
C ALA A 198 -14.32 5.74 -30.59
N GLY A 199 -13.23 6.44 -30.88
CA GLY A 199 -13.24 7.69 -31.62
C GLY A 199 -11.89 8.40 -31.56
N THR A 200 -11.77 9.54 -32.25
CA THR A 200 -10.51 10.29 -32.36
C THR A 200 -9.94 10.72 -31.01
N GLN A 201 -10.82 11.03 -30.06
CA GLN A 201 -10.44 11.43 -28.70
C GLN A 201 -9.88 10.25 -27.90
N HIS A 202 -10.58 9.11 -27.90
CA HIS A 202 -10.10 7.86 -27.31
C HIS A 202 -8.72 7.51 -27.88
N ASP A 203 -8.56 7.52 -29.21
CA ASP A 203 -7.30 7.15 -29.86
C ASP A 203 -6.16 8.14 -29.58
N HIS A 204 -6.48 9.41 -29.33
CA HIS A 204 -5.49 10.39 -28.89
C HIS A 204 -5.03 10.09 -27.46
N LEU A 205 -5.96 9.95 -26.52
CA LEU A 205 -5.66 9.72 -25.10
C LEU A 205 -4.97 8.37 -24.88
N ALA A 206 -5.38 7.33 -25.61
CA ALA A 206 -4.72 6.02 -25.59
C ALA A 206 -3.26 6.10 -26.05
N ARG A 207 -2.96 6.87 -27.10
CA ARG A 207 -1.57 7.08 -27.57
C ARG A 207 -0.75 7.87 -26.56
N GLU A 208 -1.32 8.90 -25.95
CA GLU A 208 -0.65 9.69 -24.91
C GLU A 208 -0.32 8.84 -23.68
N LEU A 209 -1.30 8.07 -23.19
CA LEU A 209 -1.11 7.14 -22.09
C LEU A 209 -0.06 6.06 -22.41
N ALA A 210 -0.08 5.49 -23.63
CA ALA A 210 0.92 4.52 -24.06
C ALA A 210 2.34 5.13 -24.10
N SER A 211 2.47 6.36 -24.63
CA SER A 211 3.74 7.10 -24.62
C SER A 211 4.22 7.36 -23.19
N PHE A 212 3.31 7.75 -22.29
CA PHE A 212 3.64 7.97 -20.89
C PHE A 212 4.08 6.67 -20.20
N LYS A 213 3.38 5.56 -20.38
CA LYS A 213 3.77 4.23 -19.86
C LYS A 213 5.17 3.82 -20.34
N GLY A 214 5.46 3.99 -21.63
CA GLY A 214 6.79 3.72 -22.19
C GLY A 214 7.90 4.55 -21.55
N ASN A 215 7.66 5.85 -21.34
CA ASN A 215 8.61 6.72 -20.64
C ASN A 215 8.77 6.31 -19.16
N THR A 216 7.68 5.98 -18.48
CA THR A 216 7.71 5.51 -17.09
C THR A 216 8.54 4.23 -16.95
N ILE A 217 8.34 3.24 -17.83
CA ILE A 217 9.16 2.02 -17.86
C ILE A 217 10.65 2.34 -18.00
N HIS A 218 11.00 3.22 -18.93
CA HIS A 218 12.40 3.63 -19.15
C HIS A 218 13.01 4.27 -17.90
N VAL A 219 12.28 5.20 -17.26
CA VAL A 219 12.75 5.87 -16.03
C VAL A 219 12.89 4.87 -14.90
N LEU A 220 11.89 4.03 -14.62
CA LEU A 220 11.93 3.05 -13.53
C LEU A 220 13.09 2.06 -13.70
N ARG A 221 13.35 1.56 -14.92
CA ARG A 221 14.53 0.73 -15.21
C ARG A 221 15.84 1.44 -14.87
N SER A 222 15.97 2.73 -15.18
CA SER A 222 17.17 3.51 -14.85
C SER A 222 17.39 3.73 -13.35
N LEU A 223 16.34 3.55 -12.53
CA LEU A 223 16.43 3.69 -11.08
C LEU A 223 16.86 2.39 -10.39
N LEU A 224 16.55 1.21 -10.94
CA LEU A 224 16.76 -0.10 -10.28
C LEU A 224 18.17 -0.27 -9.70
N GLY A 225 19.22 0.02 -10.47
CA GLY A 225 20.61 -0.11 -10.02
C GLY A 225 20.97 0.76 -8.81
N LYS A 226 20.20 1.82 -8.52
CA LYS A 226 20.43 2.75 -7.40
C LYS A 226 19.63 2.39 -6.15
N LEU A 227 18.66 1.49 -6.27
CA LEU A 227 17.73 1.14 -5.20
C LEU A 227 18.26 0.00 -4.34
N ALA A 228 17.85 -0.04 -3.07
CA ALA A 228 18.04 -1.22 -2.25
C ALA A 228 17.05 -2.34 -2.66
N ILE A 229 17.34 -3.58 -2.26
CA ILE A 229 16.61 -4.77 -2.72
C ILE A 229 15.09 -4.67 -2.51
N PRO A 230 14.55 -4.21 -1.37
CA PRO A 230 13.10 -4.09 -1.19
C PRO A 230 12.45 -3.12 -2.19
N GLU A 231 13.12 -2.00 -2.49
CA GLU A 231 12.63 -1.01 -3.46
C GLU A 231 12.79 -1.50 -4.90
N ARG A 232 13.84 -2.30 -5.20
CA ARG A 232 13.97 -2.97 -6.50
C ARG A 232 12.84 -3.95 -6.75
N LEU A 233 12.47 -4.76 -5.74
CA LEU A 233 11.34 -5.68 -5.85
C LEU A 233 10.04 -4.92 -6.14
N ALA A 234 9.73 -3.89 -5.35
CA ALA A 234 8.53 -3.08 -5.57
C ALA A 234 8.52 -2.38 -6.94
N THR A 235 9.67 -1.88 -7.39
CA THR A 235 9.82 -1.26 -8.72
C THR A 235 9.65 -2.28 -9.84
N THR A 236 10.16 -3.50 -9.65
CA THR A 236 10.02 -4.61 -10.61
C THR A 236 8.56 -5.05 -10.73
N ASP A 237 7.83 -5.12 -9.61
CA ASP A 237 6.39 -5.40 -9.62
C ASP A 237 5.62 -4.31 -10.39
N GLU A 238 5.96 -3.04 -10.19
CA GLU A 238 5.32 -1.94 -10.94
C GLU A 238 5.67 -1.97 -12.43
N LEU A 239 6.91 -2.31 -12.79
CA LEU A 239 7.30 -2.55 -14.18
C LEU A 239 6.46 -3.66 -14.82
N ALA A 240 6.19 -4.77 -14.10
CA ALA A 240 5.30 -5.82 -14.57
C ALA A 240 3.87 -5.30 -14.82
N ASN A 241 3.33 -4.50 -13.90
CA ASN A 241 1.99 -3.91 -14.02
C ASN A 241 1.87 -2.97 -15.23
N LEU A 242 2.97 -2.31 -15.60
CA LEU A 242 3.05 -1.46 -16.79
C LEU A 242 3.21 -2.25 -18.09
N GLY A 243 3.33 -3.58 -18.02
CA GLY A 243 3.47 -4.48 -19.16
C GLY A 243 4.91 -4.72 -19.62
N ASP A 244 5.90 -4.38 -18.78
CA ASP A 244 7.32 -4.65 -19.06
C ASP A 244 7.66 -6.13 -18.86
N LYS A 245 8.73 -6.59 -19.50
CA LYS A 245 9.27 -7.94 -19.33
C LYS A 245 10.24 -7.96 -18.16
N VAL A 246 9.78 -8.50 -17.04
CA VAL A 246 10.53 -8.63 -15.79
C VAL A 246 10.47 -10.08 -15.28
N PRO A 247 11.43 -10.53 -14.46
CA PRO A 247 11.46 -11.87 -13.91
C PRO A 247 10.22 -12.12 -13.05
N HIS A 248 9.64 -13.30 -13.19
CA HIS A 248 8.59 -13.75 -12.29
C HIS A 248 8.85 -15.22 -11.90
N ILE A 249 8.75 -15.49 -10.60
CA ILE A 249 9.03 -16.80 -10.01
C ILE A 249 7.69 -17.46 -9.67
N ASP A 250 7.34 -18.52 -10.38
CA ASP A 250 6.15 -19.32 -10.10
C ASP A 250 6.35 -20.20 -8.86
N SER A 251 7.53 -20.82 -8.76
CA SER A 251 7.88 -21.70 -7.64
C SER A 251 9.39 -21.83 -7.44
N ALA A 252 9.78 -22.13 -6.21
CA ALA A 252 11.16 -22.46 -5.85
C ALA A 252 11.21 -23.83 -5.17
N ILE A 253 12.16 -24.68 -5.57
CA ILE A 253 12.46 -25.96 -4.93
C ILE A 253 13.84 -25.85 -4.28
N LEU A 254 13.91 -26.11 -2.98
CA LEU A 254 15.16 -26.25 -2.23
C LEU A 254 15.39 -27.74 -1.97
N GLN A 255 16.32 -28.33 -2.71
CA GLN A 255 16.76 -29.70 -2.48
C GLN A 255 17.95 -29.70 -1.53
N LEU A 256 17.73 -30.23 -0.33
CA LEU A 256 18.75 -30.36 0.71
C LEU A 256 19.61 -31.60 0.48
N PRO A 257 20.92 -31.49 0.75
CA PRO A 257 21.79 -32.65 0.68
C PRO A 257 21.58 -33.60 1.86
N VAL A 258 22.10 -34.82 1.70
CA VAL A 258 22.05 -35.87 2.74
C VAL A 258 23.02 -35.55 3.89
N HIS A 259 24.23 -35.10 3.57
CA HIS A 259 25.25 -34.84 4.57
C HIS A 259 25.34 -33.34 4.90
N PRO A 260 25.61 -33.00 6.17
CA PRO A 260 26.00 -31.63 6.51
C PRO A 260 27.27 -31.25 5.75
N ASN A 261 27.30 -30.04 5.17
CA ASN A 261 28.38 -29.47 4.33
C ASN A 261 28.40 -29.90 2.85
N ASP A 262 27.44 -30.70 2.40
CA ASP A 262 27.23 -30.89 0.96
C ASP A 262 26.50 -29.66 0.35
N LYS A 263 26.42 -29.59 -0.97
CA LYS A 263 25.75 -28.50 -1.69
C LYS A 263 24.24 -28.71 -1.73
N ALA A 264 23.47 -27.71 -1.33
CA ALA A 264 22.04 -27.65 -1.63
C ALA A 264 21.82 -27.16 -3.07
N ILE A 265 20.77 -27.68 -3.68
CA ILE A 265 20.34 -27.28 -5.02
C ILE A 265 19.07 -26.45 -4.89
N ILE A 266 19.10 -25.22 -5.40
CA ILE A 266 17.91 -24.37 -5.49
C ILE A 266 17.50 -24.32 -6.96
N ARG A 267 16.25 -24.66 -7.25
CA ARG A 267 15.68 -24.59 -8.59
C ARG A 267 14.52 -23.61 -8.60
N PHE A 268 14.54 -22.64 -9.51
CA PHE A 268 13.39 -21.78 -9.77
C PHE A 268 12.73 -22.14 -11.09
N THR A 269 11.40 -22.10 -11.09
CA THR A 269 10.55 -22.15 -12.29
C THR A 269 9.91 -20.79 -12.47
N GLY A 270 9.89 -20.27 -13.68
CA GLY A 270 9.31 -18.96 -13.95
C GLY A 270 9.57 -18.51 -15.39
N ASN A 271 9.31 -17.24 -15.66
CA ASN A 271 9.56 -16.60 -16.94
C ASN A 271 10.45 -15.35 -16.78
N ASN A 272 11.07 -14.95 -17.90
CA ASN A 272 12.00 -13.82 -17.98
C ASN A 272 13.13 -13.85 -16.93
N ILE A 273 13.55 -15.07 -16.55
CA ILE A 273 14.70 -15.29 -15.68
C ILE A 273 15.94 -15.34 -16.55
N ASP A 274 16.89 -14.45 -16.30
CA ASP A 274 18.13 -14.42 -17.06
C ASP A 274 19.10 -15.53 -16.60
N PRO A 275 19.82 -16.21 -17.51
CA PRO A 275 20.86 -17.18 -17.13
C PRO A 275 21.94 -16.63 -16.19
N GLU A 276 22.23 -15.33 -16.25
CA GLU A 276 23.23 -14.64 -15.42
C GLU A 276 22.62 -14.07 -14.12
N ALA A 277 21.38 -14.44 -13.77
CA ALA A 277 20.75 -13.95 -12.55
C ALA A 277 21.50 -14.39 -11.27
N HIS A 278 21.54 -13.51 -10.28
CA HIS A 278 22.12 -13.75 -8.96
C HIS A 278 21.06 -14.27 -7.98
N LEU A 279 21.46 -15.14 -7.07
CA LEU A 279 20.58 -15.70 -6.04
C LEU A 279 20.34 -14.71 -4.89
N LEU A 280 19.08 -14.60 -4.46
CA LEU A 280 18.70 -13.97 -3.19
C LEU A 280 18.21 -15.02 -2.20
N ILE A 281 18.70 -14.94 -0.97
CA ILE A 281 18.20 -15.71 0.18
C ILE A 281 17.83 -14.73 1.28
N ASP A 282 16.57 -14.71 1.71
CA ASP A 282 16.08 -13.80 2.75
C ASP A 282 16.38 -12.31 2.47
N GLY A 283 16.29 -11.94 1.19
CA GLY A 283 16.55 -10.58 0.70
C GLY A 283 18.04 -10.21 0.62
N GLN A 284 18.95 -11.15 0.91
CA GLN A 284 20.39 -10.96 0.80
C GLN A 284 20.95 -11.66 -0.43
N MET A 285 21.83 -10.98 -1.15
CA MET A 285 22.51 -11.56 -2.31
C MET A 285 23.53 -12.60 -1.84
N VAL A 286 23.50 -13.77 -2.49
CA VAL A 286 24.42 -14.87 -2.23
C VAL A 286 25.30 -15.06 -3.46
N ASP A 287 26.61 -15.19 -3.23
CA ASP A 287 27.57 -15.45 -4.29
C ASP A 287 27.40 -16.90 -4.80
N ALA A 288 26.51 -17.06 -5.77
CA ALA A 288 26.20 -18.32 -6.42
C ALA A 288 25.86 -18.06 -7.89
N SER A 289 26.55 -18.77 -8.79
CA SER A 289 26.24 -18.74 -10.22
C SER A 289 25.10 -19.70 -10.53
N GLY A 290 24.05 -19.19 -11.19
CA GLY A 290 22.98 -20.00 -11.75
C GLY A 290 23.39 -20.61 -13.10
N TYR A 291 22.73 -21.69 -13.50
CA TYR A 291 22.71 -22.13 -14.89
C TYR A 291 21.31 -22.56 -15.30
N VAL A 292 20.98 -22.39 -16.58
CA VAL A 292 19.65 -22.75 -17.10
C VAL A 292 19.64 -24.20 -17.57
N GLN A 293 18.68 -24.97 -17.07
CA GLN A 293 18.45 -26.35 -17.47
C GLN A 293 16.95 -26.61 -17.66
N HIS A 294 16.55 -26.93 -18.90
CA HIS A 294 15.15 -27.21 -19.28
C HIS A 294 14.16 -26.10 -18.85
N GLY A 295 14.54 -24.82 -19.03
CA GLY A 295 13.71 -23.68 -18.64
C GLY A 295 13.66 -23.38 -17.13
N ASN A 296 14.46 -24.08 -16.32
CA ASN A 296 14.64 -23.78 -14.90
C ASN A 296 16.01 -23.16 -14.69
N ILE A 297 16.13 -22.21 -13.78
CA ILE A 297 17.44 -21.77 -13.29
C ILE A 297 17.81 -22.58 -12.04
N ILE A 298 19.04 -23.06 -12.00
CA ILE A 298 19.55 -23.92 -10.93
C ILE A 298 20.77 -23.24 -10.30
N PHE A 299 20.72 -23.09 -8.97
CA PHE A 299 21.82 -22.60 -8.15
C PHE A 299 22.32 -23.71 -7.24
N MET A 300 23.63 -23.74 -7.00
CA MET A 300 24.25 -24.66 -6.05
C MET A 300 24.95 -23.86 -4.96
N ILE A 301 24.58 -24.07 -3.70
CA ILE A 301 25.13 -23.35 -2.55
C ILE A 301 25.62 -24.31 -1.48
N ASP A 302 26.63 -23.93 -0.72
CA ASP A 302 27.07 -24.72 0.45
C ASP A 302 26.01 -24.60 1.56
N TRP A 303 25.50 -25.73 2.04
CA TRP A 303 24.41 -25.76 3.00
C TRP A 303 24.88 -26.18 4.40
N TYR A 304 24.81 -25.25 5.34
CA TYR A 304 25.29 -25.45 6.71
C TYR A 304 24.21 -25.89 7.70
N GLY A 305 22.98 -26.16 7.24
CA GLY A 305 21.95 -26.83 8.04
C GLY A 305 21.34 -26.05 9.21
N ARG A 306 21.54 -24.73 9.31
CA ARG A 306 21.16 -23.95 10.50
C ARG A 306 19.75 -23.35 10.46
N SER A 307 19.19 -23.10 9.27
CA SER A 307 17.86 -22.51 9.12
C SER A 307 17.35 -22.65 7.70
N TYR A 308 16.06 -22.95 7.55
CA TYR A 308 15.38 -22.84 6.25
C TYR A 308 15.21 -21.36 5.90
N PRO A 309 15.45 -20.96 4.64
CA PRO A 309 15.17 -19.61 4.22
C PRO A 309 13.67 -19.33 4.26
N HIS A 310 13.31 -18.11 4.63
CA HIS A 310 11.93 -17.63 4.59
C HIS A 310 11.51 -17.26 3.17
N SER A 311 12.48 -16.90 2.33
CA SER A 311 12.26 -16.46 0.97
C SER A 311 13.47 -16.74 0.10
N LEU A 312 13.19 -17.05 -1.17
CA LEU A 312 14.18 -17.24 -2.21
C LEU A 312 13.85 -16.30 -3.35
N GLY A 313 14.85 -15.68 -3.96
CA GLY A 313 14.66 -14.75 -5.06
C GLY A 313 15.81 -14.77 -6.04
N ILE A 314 15.67 -13.95 -7.08
CA ILE A 314 16.69 -13.73 -8.10
C ILE A 314 16.80 -12.24 -8.41
N ILE A 315 17.99 -11.82 -8.86
CA ILE A 315 18.24 -10.50 -9.46
C ILE A 315 18.84 -10.74 -10.84
N ASN A 316 18.16 -10.28 -11.89
CA ASN A 316 18.68 -10.33 -13.25
C ASN A 316 19.80 -9.29 -13.45
N PRO A 317 20.63 -9.41 -14.51
CA PRO A 317 21.68 -8.42 -14.83
C PRO A 317 21.18 -6.99 -15.04
N ASP A 318 19.89 -6.81 -15.38
CA ASP A 318 19.25 -5.49 -15.52
C ASP A 318 18.69 -4.94 -14.20
N ASP A 319 19.12 -5.50 -13.06
CA ASP A 319 18.71 -5.19 -11.69
C ASP A 319 17.24 -5.47 -11.36
N THR A 320 16.46 -6.02 -12.30
CA THR A 320 15.10 -6.47 -12.00
C THR A 320 15.12 -7.65 -11.04
N THR A 321 14.23 -7.62 -10.06
CA THR A 321 14.29 -8.51 -8.89
C THR A 321 12.95 -9.21 -8.69
N ALA A 322 12.98 -10.52 -8.45
CA ALA A 322 11.81 -11.30 -8.09
C ALA A 322 12.08 -12.15 -6.86
N GLN A 323 11.05 -12.38 -6.03
CA GLN A 323 11.18 -13.15 -4.80
C GLN A 323 9.90 -13.96 -4.53
N THR A 324 10.05 -15.15 -3.96
CA THR A 324 8.96 -16.00 -3.53
C THR A 324 9.18 -16.53 -2.11
N ALA A 325 8.08 -16.64 -1.36
CA ALA A 325 8.02 -17.37 -0.09
C ALA A 325 7.49 -18.80 -0.27
N VAL A 326 7.06 -19.17 -1.49
CA VAL A 326 6.54 -20.50 -1.80
C VAL A 326 7.71 -21.42 -2.13
N ILE A 327 8.31 -21.99 -1.08
CA ILE A 327 9.49 -22.85 -1.17
C ILE A 327 9.08 -24.30 -0.90
N SER A 328 9.30 -25.17 -1.89
CA SER A 328 9.15 -26.62 -1.73
C SER A 328 10.48 -27.23 -1.30
N ILE A 329 10.53 -27.80 -0.10
CA ILE A 329 11.74 -28.41 0.44
C ILE A 329 11.73 -29.91 0.11
N GLN A 330 12.82 -30.41 -0.46
CA GLN A 330 13.02 -31.83 -0.78
C GLN A 330 14.30 -32.32 -0.12
N ASN A 331 14.24 -33.45 0.59
CA ASN A 331 15.43 -34.12 1.11
C ASN A 331 15.91 -35.14 0.08
N SER A 332 17.21 -35.22 -0.15
CA SER A 332 17.81 -36.13 -1.15
C SER A 332 17.75 -37.62 -0.76
N ASP A 333 17.13 -37.96 0.38
CA ASP A 333 17.27 -39.26 1.04
C ASP A 333 16.39 -40.41 0.54
N THR A 334 15.54 -40.22 -0.46
CA THR A 334 14.68 -41.31 -0.93
C THR A 334 15.07 -41.78 -2.34
N LYS A 335 16.13 -42.60 -2.39
CA LYS A 335 16.07 -43.76 -3.28
C LYS A 335 14.89 -44.61 -2.82
N SER A 336 13.71 -44.37 -3.39
CA SER A 336 12.61 -45.33 -3.33
C SER A 336 13.10 -46.60 -4.03
N ASN A 337 13.70 -47.50 -3.26
CA ASN A 337 13.79 -48.89 -3.66
C ASN A 337 12.36 -49.36 -3.87
N GLN A 338 12.00 -49.54 -5.14
CA GLN A 338 10.78 -50.18 -5.58
C GLN A 338 10.88 -51.67 -5.18
N GLY A 339 10.71 -51.92 -3.89
CA GLY A 339 10.55 -53.24 -3.32
C GLY A 339 9.10 -53.38 -2.88
N ASP A 340 8.38 -54.24 -3.57
CA ASP A 340 7.11 -54.79 -3.10
C ASP A 340 7.22 -55.18 -1.63
N ASN A 341 6.46 -54.52 -0.74
CA ASN A 341 5.78 -55.15 0.40
C ASN A 341 5.04 -54.10 1.25
N ASN A 342 3.71 -54.20 1.15
CA ASN A 342 2.69 -53.97 2.17
C ASN A 342 3.05 -53.11 3.41
N GLY A 343 2.43 -51.93 3.50
CA GLY A 343 1.87 -51.41 4.76
C GLY A 343 2.79 -50.66 5.71
N ASP A 344 3.22 -49.44 5.34
CA ASP A 344 3.08 -48.22 6.15
C ASP A 344 3.80 -47.06 5.43
N GLN A 345 3.01 -46.19 4.79
CA GLN A 345 3.53 -45.07 3.99
C GLN A 345 3.99 -43.92 4.90
N SER A 346 5.31 -43.77 5.06
CA SER A 346 5.94 -42.52 5.52
C SER A 346 5.97 -41.49 4.37
N GLY A 347 4.82 -40.85 4.13
CA GLY A 347 4.67 -39.83 3.09
C GLY A 347 5.45 -38.54 3.40
N ASN A 348 6.28 -38.10 2.45
CA ASN A 348 6.91 -36.77 2.46
C ASN A 348 5.84 -35.68 2.60
N LYS A 349 5.94 -34.89 3.68
CA LYS A 349 4.97 -33.86 4.08
C LYS A 349 5.44 -32.49 3.60
N PRO A 350 4.84 -31.90 2.55
CA PRO A 350 5.16 -30.54 2.14
C PRO A 350 4.74 -29.59 3.26
N THR A 351 5.69 -28.77 3.72
CA THR A 351 5.40 -27.70 4.68
C THR A 351 5.47 -26.38 3.93
N VAL A 352 4.35 -25.66 3.87
CA VAL A 352 4.26 -24.33 3.28
C VAL A 352 4.10 -23.33 4.42
N THR A 353 5.03 -22.39 4.54
CA THR A 353 4.94 -21.28 5.50
C THR A 353 4.41 -20.04 4.78
N PRO A 354 3.20 -19.55 5.08
CA PRO A 354 2.67 -18.34 4.43
C PRO A 354 3.43 -17.09 4.87
N SER A 355 3.64 -16.14 3.94
CA SER A 355 4.16 -14.79 4.21
C SER A 355 3.08 -13.87 4.82
N ALA A 356 3.50 -12.83 5.55
CA ALA A 356 2.64 -11.82 6.17
C ALA A 356 1.98 -10.85 5.16
N ASN A 357 2.46 -10.81 3.91
CA ASN A 357 2.03 -9.84 2.91
C ASN A 357 0.91 -10.40 2.00
N GLY A 358 -0.31 -10.46 2.54
CA GLY A 358 -1.57 -10.29 1.79
C GLY A 358 -2.04 -11.37 0.81
N ASN A 359 -1.16 -12.18 0.20
CA ASN A 359 -1.59 -13.13 -0.82
C ASN A 359 -2.12 -14.44 -0.22
N LYS A 360 -3.33 -14.81 -0.64
CA LYS A 360 -4.04 -16.04 -0.25
C LYS A 360 -3.34 -17.26 -0.88
N PRO A 361 -2.69 -18.15 -0.12
CA PRO A 361 -2.06 -19.34 -0.71
C PRO A 361 -3.16 -20.28 -1.22
N THR A 362 -3.03 -20.72 -2.47
CA THR A 362 -3.80 -21.84 -3.02
C THR A 362 -2.84 -23.02 -3.15
N VAL A 363 -3.14 -24.11 -2.44
CA VAL A 363 -2.36 -25.35 -2.51
C VAL A 363 -3.22 -26.38 -3.25
N THR A 364 -2.76 -26.83 -4.41
CA THR A 364 -3.34 -27.96 -5.13
C THR A 364 -2.55 -29.22 -4.74
N PRO A 365 -3.14 -30.17 -3.99
CA PRO A 365 -2.45 -31.43 -3.70
C PRO A 365 -2.27 -32.24 -4.99
N SER A 366 -1.08 -32.81 -5.18
CA SER A 366 -0.82 -33.81 -6.22
C SER A 366 -1.69 -35.05 -5.99
N ALA A 367 -2.09 -35.73 -7.06
CA ALA A 367 -3.04 -36.84 -7.07
C ALA A 367 -2.65 -38.05 -6.19
N ASN A 368 -1.42 -38.10 -5.67
CA ASN A 368 -0.87 -39.22 -4.92
C ASN A 368 -0.97 -39.07 -3.39
N GLY A 369 -2.14 -38.71 -2.85
CA GLY A 369 -2.50 -38.98 -1.44
C GLY A 369 -1.79 -38.20 -0.32
N ASN A 370 -0.84 -37.31 -0.61
CA ASN A 370 -0.10 -36.59 0.45
C ASN A 370 -0.96 -35.54 1.17
N LYS A 371 -0.86 -35.50 2.50
CA LYS A 371 -1.59 -34.58 3.39
C LYS A 371 -0.82 -33.26 3.55
N PRO A 372 -1.24 -32.14 2.93
CA PRO A 372 -0.61 -30.85 3.18
C PRO A 372 -0.89 -30.38 4.61
N THR A 373 0.08 -29.75 5.25
CA THR A 373 -0.12 -29.01 6.51
C THR A 373 0.18 -27.55 6.26
N VAL A 374 -0.79 -26.70 6.56
CA VAL A 374 -0.66 -25.24 6.49
C VAL A 374 -0.75 -24.70 7.91
N THR A 375 0.28 -23.97 8.34
CA THR A 375 0.26 -23.25 9.61
C THR A 375 -0.28 -21.84 9.34
N PRO A 376 -1.42 -21.43 9.92
CA PRO A 376 -1.93 -20.07 9.73
C PRO A 376 -1.00 -19.03 10.37
N SER A 377 -0.80 -17.89 9.71
CA SER A 377 -0.17 -16.71 10.32
C SER A 377 -1.13 -16.05 11.34
N ALA A 378 -0.57 -15.37 12.34
CA ALA A 378 -1.32 -14.72 13.44
C ALA A 378 -2.33 -13.64 12.97
N ASN A 379 -2.22 -13.17 11.72
CA ASN A 379 -3.03 -12.08 11.16
C ASN A 379 -4.34 -12.52 10.49
N GLY A 380 -4.87 -13.71 10.81
CA GLY A 380 -6.28 -14.06 10.55
C GLY A 380 -6.66 -14.50 9.12
N ASN A 381 -5.73 -14.59 8.18
CA ASN A 381 -6.04 -15.08 6.83
C ASN A 381 -6.26 -16.60 6.81
N LYS A 382 -7.49 -17.04 6.50
CA LYS A 382 -7.88 -18.45 6.41
C LYS A 382 -7.41 -19.06 5.07
N PRO A 383 -6.53 -20.09 5.08
CA PRO A 383 -6.15 -20.79 3.86
C PRO A 383 -7.35 -21.46 3.19
N THR A 384 -7.38 -21.50 1.86
CA THR A 384 -8.36 -22.32 1.11
C THR A 384 -7.61 -23.46 0.45
N ALA A 385 -7.96 -24.69 0.81
CA ALA A 385 -7.48 -25.90 0.14
C ALA A 385 -8.64 -26.48 -0.68
N THR A 386 -8.40 -26.72 -1.97
CA THR A 386 -9.37 -27.39 -2.84
C THR A 386 -9.06 -28.89 -2.81
N PRO A 387 -9.94 -29.75 -2.26
CA PRO A 387 -9.70 -31.18 -2.28
C PRO A 387 -9.78 -31.72 -3.71
N SER A 388 -8.77 -32.48 -4.12
CA SER A 388 -8.83 -33.31 -5.34
C SER A 388 -9.78 -34.50 -5.09
N ALA A 389 -10.50 -34.94 -6.13
CA ALA A 389 -11.59 -35.91 -6.06
C ALA A 389 -11.24 -37.26 -5.39
N ASN A 390 -9.94 -37.57 -5.24
CA ASN A 390 -9.43 -38.84 -4.67
C ASN A 390 -8.52 -38.66 -3.44
N GLY A 391 -8.52 -37.50 -2.75
CA GLY A 391 -7.56 -37.19 -1.67
C GLY A 391 -8.17 -37.03 -0.26
N ASN A 392 -7.38 -37.37 0.76
CA ASN A 392 -7.72 -37.21 2.19
C ASN A 392 -7.98 -35.74 2.61
N LYS A 393 -8.88 -35.53 3.57
CA LYS A 393 -9.30 -34.22 4.10
C LYS A 393 -8.11 -33.44 4.73
N PRO A 394 -7.90 -32.15 4.42
CA PRO A 394 -6.87 -31.32 5.05
C PRO A 394 -7.07 -31.21 6.58
N THR A 395 -5.98 -31.10 7.34
CA THR A 395 -6.02 -30.78 8.78
C THR A 395 -5.34 -29.43 9.02
N ALA A 396 -6.05 -28.50 9.64
CA ALA A 396 -5.50 -27.22 10.09
C ALA A 396 -5.15 -27.32 11.58
N THR A 397 -3.94 -26.93 11.96
CA THR A 397 -3.54 -26.80 13.36
C THR A 397 -3.75 -25.35 13.80
N PRO A 398 -4.55 -25.06 14.84
CA PRO A 398 -4.73 -23.71 15.34
C PRO A 398 -3.43 -23.16 15.97
N PRO A 399 -3.18 -21.84 15.92
CA PRO A 399 -2.03 -21.25 16.58
C PRO A 399 -2.08 -21.46 18.10
N ALA A 400 -0.91 -21.68 18.72
CA ALA A 400 -0.81 -21.79 20.16
C ALA A 400 -1.27 -20.48 20.82
N ARG A 401 -2.24 -20.57 21.74
CA ARG A 401 -2.62 -19.44 22.60
C ARG A 401 -1.41 -19.07 23.46
N ARG A 402 -0.90 -17.85 23.29
CA ARG A 402 -0.09 -17.17 24.30
C ARG A 402 -0.99 -16.34 25.19
#